data_AF-A0A327VYC6-F1
#
_entry.id   AF-A0A327VYC6-F1
#
_cell.length_a   1.000
_cell.length_b   1.000
_cell.length_c   1.000
_cell.angle_alpha   90.00
_cell.angle_beta   90.00
_cell.angle_gamma   90.00
#
_symmetry.space_group_name_H-M   'P 1'
#
loop_
_entity.id
_entity.type
_entity.pdbx_description
1 polymer ?
#
loop_
_entity_poly.entity_id
_entity_poly.type
_entity_poly.pdbx_seq_one_letter_code
_entity_poly.pdbx_strand_id
1 'polypeptide(L)'
;MTTFLFTGEPYTSAASPGTTGNTGTTGANGVDGAVAVENSNIVCSRKPGNGQIGNTGTTGTLGSGGAKGRPAPPSTVHLGVVSGTVTIQAGGGTGQDGGKGGTGGTGGQGGKAGNNPAYTFPPPFNIPPVYPCTAAVAGAQGPGGKGGNGGKAGDGGDGATIMAFYTSLNGGNIQPITFYGTPGNPGGGGNGGSSSNSNLGPGNPGTAGNPGTASSIIIRPES
;
A
#
# COMPACT_ATOMS: atom_id res chain seq x y z
N MET A 1 43.92 -12.81 5.80
CA MET A 1 42.74 -12.76 6.70
C MET A 1 41.66 -13.59 6.05
N THR A 2 41.12 -14.58 6.77
CA THR A 2 40.08 -15.48 6.24
C THR A 2 38.78 -15.22 7.00
N THR A 3 37.64 -15.18 6.32
CA THR A 3 36.34 -14.91 6.94
C THR A 3 35.34 -16.00 6.61
N PHE A 4 34.72 -16.57 7.65
CA PHE A 4 33.56 -17.44 7.54
C PHE A 4 32.33 -16.64 7.93
N LEU A 5 31.29 -16.65 7.08
CA LEU A 5 30.02 -15.98 7.35
C LEU A 5 28.90 -17.01 7.41
N PHE A 6 28.24 -17.09 8.56
CA PHE A 6 27.07 -17.94 8.80
C PHE A 6 25.85 -17.06 9.02
N THR A 7 25.01 -16.95 7.99
CA THR A 7 23.80 -16.12 8.06
C THR A 7 22.63 -16.76 7.32
N GLY A 8 21.42 -16.40 7.74
CA GLY A 8 20.20 -16.79 7.04
C GLY A 8 20.08 -16.02 5.75
N GLU A 9 19.68 -16.70 4.67
CA GLU A 9 19.51 -16.03 3.37
C GLU A 9 18.47 -14.90 3.45
N PRO A 10 18.73 -13.75 2.83
CA PRO A 10 17.78 -12.65 2.77
C PRO A 10 16.60 -12.99 1.85
N TYR A 11 15.46 -12.35 2.07
CA TYR A 11 14.37 -12.36 1.10
C TYR A 11 14.73 -11.50 -0.10
N THR A 12 14.38 -11.96 -1.30
CA THR A 12 14.66 -11.24 -2.56
C THR A 12 13.53 -10.29 -2.98
N SER A 13 12.40 -10.31 -2.28
CA SER A 13 11.25 -9.46 -2.57
C SER A 13 10.51 -9.08 -1.29
N ALA A 14 9.90 -7.89 -1.29
CA ALA A 14 8.96 -7.49 -0.27
C ALA A 14 7.73 -8.42 -0.24
N ALA A 15 6.99 -8.39 0.87
CA ALA A 15 5.70 -9.06 0.96
C ALA A 15 4.68 -8.48 -0.02
N SER A 16 3.63 -9.26 -0.32
CA SER A 16 2.63 -8.91 -1.32
C SER A 16 2.00 -7.54 -1.06
N PRO A 17 1.91 -6.67 -2.07
CA PRO A 17 1.24 -5.38 -1.94
C PRO A 17 -0.27 -5.56 -1.77
N GLY A 18 -0.91 -4.55 -1.18
CA GLY A 18 -2.35 -4.42 -1.18
C GLY A 18 -2.90 -4.11 -2.58
N THR A 19 -4.17 -4.39 -2.76
CA THR A 19 -4.94 -4.15 -3.98
C THR A 19 -5.64 -2.80 -3.97
N THR A 20 -5.82 -2.22 -5.15
CA THR A 20 -6.54 -0.96 -5.33
C THR A 20 -8.00 -1.11 -4.91
N GLY A 21 -8.55 -0.08 -4.26
CA GLY A 21 -9.96 0.00 -3.93
C GLY A 21 -10.86 0.13 -5.17
N ASN A 22 -12.12 -0.24 -5.04
CA ASN A 22 -13.10 -0.14 -6.10
C ASN A 22 -13.51 1.32 -6.34
N THR A 23 -13.77 1.64 -7.61
CA THR A 23 -14.36 2.92 -7.99
C THR A 23 -15.75 3.09 -7.36
N GLY A 24 -16.03 4.29 -6.85
CA GLY A 24 -17.35 4.62 -6.33
C GLY A 24 -18.41 4.56 -7.42
N THR A 25 -19.66 4.28 -7.05
CA THR A 25 -20.76 4.25 -8.01
C THR A 25 -21.16 5.66 -8.46
N THR A 26 -21.64 5.76 -9.70
CA THR A 26 -22.14 7.02 -10.25
C THR A 26 -23.36 7.52 -9.46
N GLY A 27 -23.44 8.83 -9.26
CA GLY A 27 -24.58 9.48 -8.63
C GLY A 27 -25.84 9.38 -9.50
N ALA A 28 -27.01 9.37 -8.88
CA ALA A 28 -28.28 9.37 -9.60
C ALA A 28 -28.42 10.61 -10.48
N ASN A 29 -28.98 10.44 -11.68
CA ASN A 29 -29.28 11.56 -12.56
C ASN A 29 -30.40 12.44 -11.98
N GLY A 30 -30.35 13.72 -12.32
CA GLY A 30 -31.45 14.64 -12.12
C GLY A 30 -32.67 14.25 -12.94
N VAL A 31 -33.86 14.58 -12.44
CA VAL A 31 -35.11 14.38 -13.16
C VAL A 31 -35.32 15.51 -14.16
N ASP A 32 -35.75 15.20 -15.38
CA ASP A 32 -36.02 16.23 -16.39
C ASP A 32 -37.18 17.16 -15.97
N GLY A 33 -37.04 18.44 -16.32
CA GLY A 33 -38.08 19.43 -16.11
C GLY A 33 -39.30 19.18 -16.99
N ALA A 34 -40.37 19.91 -16.72
CA ALA A 34 -41.57 19.94 -17.53
C ALA A 34 -42.08 21.38 -17.66
N VAL A 35 -42.71 21.67 -18.79
CA VAL A 35 -43.37 22.95 -19.07
C VAL A 35 -44.89 22.77 -19.14
N ALA A 36 -45.63 23.81 -18.79
CA ALA A 36 -47.07 23.90 -19.03
C ALA A 36 -47.42 25.27 -19.60
N VAL A 37 -48.60 25.36 -20.22
CA VAL A 37 -49.17 26.61 -20.70
C VAL A 37 -50.28 27.03 -19.75
N GLU A 38 -50.10 28.14 -19.05
CA GLU A 38 -51.05 28.68 -18.08
C GLU A 38 -51.40 30.12 -18.44
N ASN A 39 -52.69 30.40 -18.67
CA ASN A 39 -53.17 31.74 -19.05
C ASN A 39 -52.38 32.36 -20.23
N SER A 40 -52.11 31.56 -21.27
CA SER A 40 -51.27 31.92 -22.42
C SER A 40 -49.79 32.21 -22.12
N ASN A 41 -49.32 31.93 -20.90
CA ASN A 41 -47.90 32.00 -20.53
C ASN A 41 -47.29 30.60 -20.47
N ILE A 42 -46.03 30.49 -20.91
CA ILE A 42 -45.25 29.27 -20.73
C ILE A 42 -44.62 29.30 -19.34
N VAL A 43 -44.99 28.33 -18.51
CA VAL A 43 -44.49 28.24 -17.14
C VAL A 43 -43.76 26.91 -16.94
N CYS A 44 -42.80 26.92 -16.01
CA CYS A 44 -42.13 25.70 -15.58
C CYS A 44 -43.07 24.93 -14.63
N SER A 45 -43.68 23.85 -15.11
CA SER A 45 -44.58 23.00 -14.30
C SER A 45 -43.82 22.03 -13.40
N ARG A 46 -42.60 21.65 -13.79
CA ARG A 46 -41.66 20.91 -12.94
C ARG A 46 -40.25 21.39 -13.20
N LYS A 47 -39.54 21.80 -12.15
CA LYS A 47 -38.13 22.18 -12.27
C LYS A 47 -37.26 20.94 -12.56
N PRO A 48 -36.28 21.02 -13.48
CA PRO A 48 -35.27 19.99 -13.62
C PRO A 48 -34.53 19.79 -12.29
N GLY A 49 -34.24 18.54 -11.94
CA GLY A 49 -33.48 18.17 -10.76
C GLY A 49 -31.98 18.18 -11.03
N ASN A 50 -31.19 18.47 -10.00
CA ASN A 50 -29.73 18.33 -10.06
C ASN A 50 -29.31 16.87 -10.06
N GLY A 51 -28.18 16.58 -10.71
CA GLY A 51 -27.51 15.29 -10.55
C GLY A 51 -26.99 15.13 -9.12
N GLN A 52 -27.06 13.92 -8.58
CA GLN A 52 -26.52 13.61 -7.27
C GLN A 52 -25.00 13.44 -7.34
N ILE A 53 -24.31 13.71 -6.23
CA ILE A 53 -22.87 13.48 -6.11
C ILE A 53 -22.60 11.97 -6.25
N GLY A 54 -21.50 11.61 -6.91
CA GLY A 54 -21.05 10.23 -6.98
C GLY A 54 -20.60 9.70 -5.61
N ASN A 55 -20.59 8.38 -5.45
CA ASN A 55 -20.15 7.77 -4.19
C ASN A 55 -18.64 7.82 -4.03
N THR A 56 -18.18 7.80 -2.77
CA THR A 56 -16.76 7.71 -2.45
C THR A 56 -16.16 6.40 -2.96
N GLY A 57 -14.94 6.45 -3.51
CA GLY A 57 -14.19 5.24 -3.82
C GLY A 57 -13.86 4.43 -2.56
N THR A 58 -13.70 3.11 -2.67
CA THR A 58 -13.42 2.30 -1.47
C THR A 58 -11.97 2.44 -1.04
N THR A 59 -11.68 2.11 0.21
CA THR A 59 -10.30 2.07 0.72
C THR A 59 -9.49 0.97 0.01
N GLY A 60 -8.21 1.24 -0.29
CA GLY A 60 -7.28 0.21 -0.74
C GLY A 60 -6.98 -0.81 0.35
N THR A 61 -6.62 -2.05 -0.02
CA THR A 61 -6.40 -3.09 0.98
C THR A 61 -5.03 -2.98 1.65
N LEU A 62 -4.91 -3.60 2.84
CA LEU A 62 -3.67 -3.66 3.62
C LEU A 62 -2.58 -4.44 2.85
N GLY A 63 -1.36 -3.91 2.82
CA GLY A 63 -0.19 -4.66 2.36
C GLY A 63 0.15 -5.80 3.32
N SER A 64 0.60 -6.94 2.79
CA SER A 64 0.89 -8.12 3.61
C SER A 64 2.08 -7.88 4.54
N GLY A 65 2.08 -8.53 5.72
CA GLY A 65 3.23 -8.48 6.61
C GLY A 65 4.43 -9.22 6.03
N GLY A 66 5.64 -8.73 6.33
CA GLY A 66 6.89 -9.41 6.01
C GLY A 66 7.08 -10.66 6.87
N ALA A 67 7.62 -11.71 6.28
CA ALA A 67 8.06 -12.90 7.00
C ALA A 67 9.33 -12.63 7.83
N LYS A 68 9.47 -13.34 8.96
CA LYS A 68 10.68 -13.30 9.79
C LYS A 68 11.91 -13.72 8.96
N GLY A 69 13.05 -13.08 9.22
CA GLY A 69 14.33 -13.41 8.62
C GLY A 69 14.69 -14.87 8.87
N ARG A 70 15.37 -15.49 7.91
CA ARG A 70 15.79 -16.89 8.07
C ARG A 70 16.81 -16.99 9.22
N PRO A 71 16.73 -18.03 10.06
CA PRO A 71 17.71 -18.20 11.12
C PRO A 71 19.11 -18.44 10.55
N ALA A 72 20.14 -18.13 11.32
CA ALA A 72 21.49 -18.55 10.97
C ALA A 72 21.56 -20.09 10.94
N PRO A 73 22.28 -20.71 9.99
CA PRO A 73 22.43 -22.16 9.98
C PRO A 73 23.33 -22.61 11.13
N PRO A 74 22.90 -23.56 11.99
CA PRO A 74 23.81 -24.23 12.91
C PRO A 74 24.95 -24.85 12.11
N SER A 75 26.18 -24.52 12.48
CA SER A 75 27.34 -24.91 11.68
C SER A 75 28.50 -25.35 12.56
N THR A 76 29.31 -26.24 12.02
CA THR A 76 30.59 -26.66 12.61
C THR A 76 31.69 -26.43 11.60
N VAL A 77 32.78 -25.79 12.02
CA VAL A 77 33.94 -25.50 11.18
C VAL A 77 35.21 -26.04 11.83
N HIS A 78 36.03 -26.72 11.04
CA HIS A 78 37.35 -27.22 11.43
C HIS A 78 38.41 -26.38 10.73
N LEU A 79 39.16 -25.59 11.51
CA LEU A 79 40.10 -24.59 10.99
C LEU A 79 41.51 -25.12 10.78
N GLY A 80 41.84 -26.29 11.32
CA GLY A 80 43.19 -26.84 11.28
C GLY A 80 44.19 -25.98 12.06
N VAL A 81 45.41 -25.83 11.52
CA VAL A 81 46.45 -24.96 12.08
C VAL A 81 46.20 -23.51 11.66
N VAL A 82 46.00 -22.63 12.64
CA VAL A 82 45.72 -21.21 12.41
C VAL A 82 47.00 -20.40 12.58
N SER A 83 47.59 -19.93 11.47
CA SER A 83 48.82 -19.12 11.43
C SER A 83 48.58 -17.63 11.20
N GLY A 84 47.32 -17.20 11.03
CA GLY A 84 46.95 -15.80 10.83
C GLY A 84 45.60 -15.48 11.45
N THR A 85 45.02 -14.32 11.12
CA THR A 85 43.68 -13.95 11.62
C THR A 85 42.58 -14.63 10.82
N VAL A 86 41.74 -15.38 11.53
CA VAL A 86 40.47 -15.94 11.05
C VAL A 86 39.33 -15.20 11.74
N THR A 87 38.35 -14.75 10.98
CA THR A 87 37.14 -14.14 11.51
C THR A 87 35.96 -15.07 11.27
N ILE A 88 35.20 -15.35 12.31
CA ILE A 88 33.95 -16.11 12.23
C ILE A 88 32.82 -15.14 12.51
N GLN A 89 31.98 -14.90 11.52
CA GLN A 89 30.83 -14.03 11.62
C GLN A 89 29.56 -14.85 11.63
N ALA A 90 28.66 -14.61 12.59
CA ALA A 90 27.40 -15.33 12.65
C ALA A 90 26.25 -14.46 13.13
N GLY A 91 25.09 -14.60 12.49
CA GLY A 91 23.88 -13.86 12.83
C GLY A 91 22.72 -14.21 11.91
N GLY A 92 21.48 -14.07 12.39
CA GLY A 92 20.31 -14.37 11.57
C GLY A 92 20.17 -13.44 10.36
N GLY A 93 19.37 -13.87 9.39
CA GLY A 93 19.11 -13.10 8.16
C GLY A 93 18.20 -11.91 8.39
N THR A 94 18.17 -11.00 7.41
CA THR A 94 17.26 -9.85 7.43
C THR A 94 15.80 -10.28 7.26
N GLY A 95 14.91 -9.68 8.05
CA GLY A 95 13.46 -9.84 7.91
C GLY A 95 12.96 -9.35 6.55
N GLN A 96 11.88 -9.94 6.06
CA GLN A 96 11.28 -9.50 4.80
C GLN A 96 10.66 -8.11 4.96
N ASP A 97 10.79 -7.27 3.94
CA ASP A 97 10.07 -5.99 3.90
C ASP A 97 8.55 -6.20 3.87
N GLY A 98 7.81 -5.33 4.55
CA GLY A 98 6.36 -5.31 4.51
C GLY A 98 5.83 -4.88 3.14
N GLY A 99 4.66 -5.40 2.74
CA GLY A 99 4.02 -5.03 1.49
C GLY A 99 3.47 -3.61 1.51
N LYS A 100 3.56 -2.89 0.40
CA LYS A 100 2.93 -1.56 0.27
C LYS A 100 1.40 -1.70 0.34
N GLY A 101 0.73 -0.75 1.00
CA GLY A 101 -0.73 -0.66 0.97
C GLY A 101 -1.29 -0.37 -0.43
N GLY A 102 -2.50 -0.87 -0.70
CA GLY A 102 -3.17 -0.66 -1.98
C GLY A 102 -3.66 0.78 -2.17
N THR A 103 -3.74 1.26 -3.42
CA THR A 103 -4.27 2.60 -3.70
C THR A 103 -5.76 2.68 -3.39
N GLY A 104 -6.26 3.83 -2.92
CA GLY A 104 -7.70 4.04 -2.78
C GLY A 104 -8.43 3.99 -4.12
N GLY A 105 -9.71 3.62 -4.11
CA GLY A 105 -10.54 3.61 -5.30
C GLY A 105 -10.88 5.01 -5.79
N THR A 106 -11.09 5.16 -7.10
CA THR A 106 -11.50 6.45 -7.69
C THR A 106 -12.91 6.83 -7.21
N GLY A 107 -13.17 8.12 -6.99
CA GLY A 107 -14.52 8.58 -6.68
C GLY A 107 -15.50 8.35 -7.83
N GLY A 108 -16.74 7.97 -7.54
CA GLY A 108 -17.77 7.77 -8.55
C GLY A 108 -18.11 9.06 -9.28
N GLN A 109 -18.47 8.97 -10.55
CA GLN A 109 -18.89 10.16 -11.31
C GLN A 109 -20.17 10.76 -10.70
N GLY A 110 -20.34 12.06 -10.81
CA GLY A 110 -21.63 12.68 -10.48
C GLY A 110 -22.70 12.32 -11.50
N GLY A 111 -23.96 12.34 -11.06
CA GLY A 111 -25.10 12.17 -11.94
C GLY A 111 -25.25 13.33 -12.92
N LYS A 112 -25.87 13.07 -14.07
CA LYS A 112 -26.17 14.14 -15.04
C LYS A 112 -27.24 15.09 -14.49
N ALA A 113 -27.20 16.35 -14.90
CA ALA A 113 -28.28 17.29 -14.67
C ALA A 113 -29.56 16.82 -15.39
N GLY A 114 -30.73 17.10 -14.82
CA GLY A 114 -31.99 16.98 -15.54
C GLY A 114 -32.10 18.03 -16.66
N ASN A 115 -32.73 17.69 -17.76
CA ASN A 115 -32.88 18.58 -18.91
C ASN A 115 -33.86 19.71 -18.62
N ASN A 116 -33.52 20.92 -19.08
CA ASN A 116 -34.45 22.05 -19.16
C ASN A 116 -35.21 21.99 -20.49
N PRO A 117 -36.48 21.56 -20.52
CA PRO A 117 -37.24 21.43 -21.76
C PRO A 117 -37.44 22.78 -22.46
N ALA A 118 -37.15 22.80 -23.76
CA ALA A 118 -37.47 23.91 -24.63
C ALA A 118 -38.95 23.84 -25.04
N TYR A 119 -39.69 24.94 -24.94
CA TYR A 119 -41.01 25.07 -25.54
C TYR A 119 -40.88 25.82 -26.87
N THR A 120 -41.36 25.20 -27.96
CA THR A 120 -41.42 25.83 -29.28
C THR A 120 -42.87 26.08 -29.64
N PHE A 121 -43.20 27.31 -30.04
CA PHE A 121 -44.57 27.64 -30.44
C PHE A 121 -44.89 26.98 -31.80
N PRO A 122 -46.10 26.42 -31.98
CA PRO A 122 -46.51 25.88 -33.27
C PRO A 122 -46.67 27.01 -34.31
N PRO A 123 -46.59 26.69 -35.61
CA PRO A 123 -46.82 27.66 -36.67
C PRO A 123 -48.18 28.38 -36.52
N PRO A 124 -48.29 29.67 -36.89
CA PRO A 124 -47.31 30.50 -37.62
C PRO A 124 -46.33 31.27 -36.72
N PHE A 125 -46.30 30.99 -35.41
CA PHE A 125 -45.48 31.74 -34.46
C PHE A 125 -44.00 31.37 -34.62
N ASN A 126 -43.24 32.18 -35.37
CA ASN A 126 -41.79 32.02 -35.54
C ASN A 126 -41.03 32.65 -34.35
N ILE A 127 -41.27 32.13 -33.15
CA ILE A 127 -40.67 32.61 -31.89
C ILE A 127 -39.57 31.62 -31.48
N PRO A 128 -38.37 32.09 -31.07
CA PRO A 128 -37.32 31.21 -30.55
C PRO A 128 -37.80 30.33 -29.39
N PRO A 129 -37.24 29.13 -29.20
CA PRO A 129 -37.62 28.25 -28.10
C PRO A 129 -37.41 28.93 -26.75
N VAL A 130 -38.40 28.81 -25.87
CA VAL A 130 -38.36 29.37 -24.52
C VAL A 130 -38.02 28.26 -23.52
N TYR A 131 -37.12 28.57 -22.58
CA TYR A 131 -36.69 27.67 -21.52
C TYR A 131 -37.16 28.22 -20.17
N PRO A 132 -38.42 27.93 -19.78
CA PRO A 132 -39.04 28.60 -18.64
C PRO A 132 -38.51 28.11 -17.28
N CYS A 133 -37.76 27.00 -17.23
CA CYS A 133 -37.20 26.48 -16.00
C CYS A 133 -35.77 26.98 -15.75
N THR A 134 -35.36 27.02 -14.48
CA THR A 134 -33.94 27.17 -14.12
C THR A 134 -33.18 25.90 -14.50
N ALA A 135 -32.00 26.04 -15.12
CA ALA A 135 -31.16 24.90 -15.47
C ALA A 135 -30.67 24.16 -14.22
N ALA A 136 -30.70 22.83 -14.27
CA ALA A 136 -30.07 21.99 -13.26
C ALA A 136 -28.56 21.89 -13.49
N VAL A 137 -27.84 21.50 -12.44
CA VAL A 137 -26.40 21.25 -12.50
C VAL A 137 -26.09 19.76 -12.39
N ALA A 138 -24.99 19.34 -13.00
CA ALA A 138 -24.48 17.98 -12.85
C ALA A 138 -24.01 17.77 -11.41
N GLY A 139 -24.16 16.54 -10.94
CA GLY A 139 -23.56 16.13 -9.68
C GLY A 139 -22.05 16.22 -9.77
N ALA A 140 -21.43 16.49 -8.64
CA ALA A 140 -19.98 16.48 -8.54
C ALA A 140 -19.45 15.04 -8.44
N GLN A 141 -18.18 14.79 -8.79
CA GLN A 141 -17.55 13.49 -8.54
C GLN A 141 -17.50 13.22 -7.03
N GLY A 142 -17.73 11.96 -6.63
CA GLY A 142 -17.48 11.53 -5.26
C GLY A 142 -16.01 11.68 -4.88
N PRO A 143 -15.68 11.71 -3.59
CA PRO A 143 -14.29 11.67 -3.13
C PRO A 143 -13.56 10.39 -3.56
N GLY A 144 -12.25 10.48 -3.78
CA GLY A 144 -11.40 9.30 -3.89
C GLY A 144 -11.26 8.58 -2.55
N GLY A 145 -11.23 7.24 -2.57
CA GLY A 145 -11.08 6.41 -1.39
C GLY A 145 -9.74 6.59 -0.70
N LYS A 146 -9.62 6.09 0.53
CA LYS A 146 -8.37 6.16 1.29
C LYS A 146 -7.36 5.12 0.77
N GLY A 147 -6.08 5.42 0.81
CA GLY A 147 -5.05 4.40 0.61
C GLY A 147 -5.08 3.32 1.72
N GLY A 148 -4.78 2.08 1.36
CA GLY A 148 -4.59 0.99 2.31
C GLY A 148 -3.33 1.19 3.14
N ASN A 149 -3.30 0.68 4.37
CA ASN A 149 -2.09 0.74 5.19
C ASN A 149 -1.00 -0.19 4.64
N GLY A 150 0.26 0.14 4.93
CA GLY A 150 1.38 -0.75 4.66
C GLY A 150 1.44 -1.93 5.63
N GLY A 151 2.05 -3.03 5.19
CA GLY A 151 2.28 -4.21 6.01
C GLY A 151 3.39 -4.02 7.03
N LYS A 152 3.26 -4.67 8.19
CA LYS A 152 4.34 -4.76 9.18
C LYS A 152 5.59 -5.38 8.55
N ALA A 153 6.77 -4.90 8.88
CA ALA A 153 8.02 -5.53 8.48
C ALA A 153 8.26 -6.86 9.20
N GLY A 154 8.91 -7.79 8.51
CA GLY A 154 9.39 -9.03 9.13
C GLY A 154 10.40 -8.74 10.23
N ASP A 155 10.32 -9.49 11.32
CA ASP A 155 11.35 -9.48 12.35
C ASP A 155 12.66 -10.06 11.79
N GLY A 156 13.80 -9.70 12.38
CA GLY A 156 15.08 -10.30 12.03
C GLY A 156 15.14 -11.79 12.37
N GLY A 157 15.95 -12.53 11.62
CA GLY A 157 16.21 -13.94 11.85
C GLY A 157 16.99 -14.16 13.14
N ASP A 158 16.74 -15.30 13.77
CA ASP A 158 17.44 -15.66 15.00
C ASP A 158 18.84 -16.19 14.70
N GLY A 159 19.77 -15.91 15.62
CA GLY A 159 21.10 -16.48 15.58
C GLY A 159 21.09 -17.98 15.88
N ALA A 160 22.23 -18.61 15.66
CA ALA A 160 22.45 -20.02 15.96
C ALA A 160 23.79 -20.22 16.68
N THR A 161 23.99 -21.43 17.20
CA THR A 161 25.29 -21.83 17.74
C THR A 161 26.21 -22.30 16.62
N ILE A 162 27.39 -21.70 16.53
CA ILE A 162 28.46 -22.08 15.63
C ILE A 162 29.60 -22.69 16.46
N MET A 163 29.96 -23.92 16.15
CA MET A 163 31.09 -24.61 16.76
C MET A 163 32.32 -24.45 15.87
N ALA A 164 33.41 -23.91 16.39
CA ALA A 164 34.66 -23.76 15.68
C ALA A 164 35.76 -24.54 16.38
N PHE A 165 36.35 -25.48 15.66
CA PHE A 165 37.43 -26.31 16.14
C PHE A 165 38.75 -25.91 15.46
N TYR A 166 39.85 -25.92 16.20
CA TYR A 166 41.19 -25.65 15.67
C TYR A 166 42.21 -26.64 16.21
N THR A 167 43.20 -27.01 15.41
CA THR A 167 44.25 -27.96 15.81
C THR A 167 45.35 -27.24 16.63
N SER A 168 45.80 -26.06 16.19
CA SER A 168 46.75 -25.23 16.95
C SER A 168 46.75 -23.76 16.49
N LEU A 169 47.17 -22.85 17.38
CA LEU A 169 47.38 -21.42 17.05
C LEU A 169 48.87 -21.15 16.88
N ASN A 170 49.35 -21.06 15.64
CA ASN A 170 50.76 -20.79 15.32
C ASN A 170 50.98 -19.29 15.12
N GLY A 171 50.78 -18.51 16.19
CA GLY A 171 50.77 -17.04 16.14
C GLY A 171 49.51 -16.44 15.50
N GLY A 172 48.54 -17.26 15.09
CA GLY A 172 47.25 -16.83 14.57
C GLY A 172 46.24 -16.46 15.67
N ASN A 173 45.11 -15.91 15.25
CA ASN A 173 44.01 -15.51 16.12
C ASN A 173 42.66 -15.82 15.47
N ILE A 174 41.68 -16.26 16.26
CA ILE A 174 40.31 -16.51 15.81
C ILE A 174 39.41 -15.46 16.46
N GLN A 175 38.79 -14.62 15.65
CA GLN A 175 37.91 -13.54 16.08
C GLN A 175 36.44 -13.91 15.85
N PRO A 176 35.67 -14.20 16.91
CA PRO A 176 34.23 -14.36 16.79
C PRO A 176 33.55 -12.99 16.70
N ILE A 177 32.67 -12.82 15.72
CA ILE A 177 31.82 -11.64 15.55
C ILE A 177 30.38 -12.13 15.45
N THR A 178 29.54 -11.71 16.38
CA THR A 178 28.11 -12.01 16.37
C THR A 178 27.33 -10.77 15.99
N PHE A 179 26.29 -10.93 15.19
CA PHE A 179 25.35 -9.87 14.87
C PHE A 179 23.91 -10.36 14.99
N TYR A 180 22.99 -9.43 15.14
CA TYR A 180 21.56 -9.70 15.17
C TYR A 180 21.00 -9.72 13.75
N GLY A 181 20.00 -10.58 13.50
CA GLY A 181 19.18 -10.40 12.30
C GLY A 181 18.50 -9.03 12.32
N THR A 182 18.63 -8.28 11.23
CA THR A 182 17.99 -6.97 11.13
C THR A 182 16.52 -7.14 10.75
N PRO A 183 15.59 -6.32 11.28
CA PRO A 183 14.23 -6.30 10.76
C PRO A 183 14.22 -5.84 9.31
N GLY A 184 13.15 -6.20 8.58
CA GLY A 184 12.86 -5.61 7.28
C GLY A 184 12.39 -4.16 7.40
N ASN A 185 12.14 -3.53 6.25
CA ASN A 185 11.51 -2.22 6.18
C ASN A 185 9.98 -2.34 6.27
N PRO A 186 9.29 -1.45 7.01
CA PRO A 186 7.84 -1.40 6.98
C PRO A 186 7.32 -1.07 5.58
N GLY A 187 6.19 -1.66 5.21
CA GLY A 187 5.51 -1.30 3.98
C GLY A 187 5.03 0.15 4.00
N GLY A 188 5.17 0.86 2.89
CA GLY A 188 4.59 2.19 2.74
C GLY A 188 3.06 2.14 2.69
N GLY A 189 2.39 3.22 3.10
CA GLY A 189 0.96 3.40 2.84
C GLY A 189 0.65 3.47 1.34
N GLY A 190 -0.57 3.06 0.98
CA GLY A 190 -1.12 3.30 -0.35
C GLY A 190 -1.48 4.76 -0.57
N ASN A 191 -1.53 5.20 -1.82
CA ASN A 191 -1.99 6.54 -2.16
C ASN A 191 -3.52 6.64 -2.00
N GLY A 192 -4.04 7.83 -1.76
CA GLY A 192 -5.48 8.09 -1.90
C GLY A 192 -5.95 7.86 -3.34
N GLY A 193 -7.23 7.54 -3.50
CA GLY A 193 -7.86 7.39 -4.80
C GLY A 193 -8.05 8.73 -5.52
N SER A 194 -8.20 8.68 -6.84
CA SER A 194 -8.35 9.89 -7.66
C SER A 194 -9.77 10.47 -7.57
N SER A 195 -9.88 11.80 -7.57
CA SER A 195 -11.13 12.54 -7.74
C SER A 195 -10.82 14.02 -8.03
N SER A 196 -11.70 14.67 -8.77
CA SER A 196 -11.63 16.12 -9.04
C SER A 196 -12.01 16.99 -7.84
N ASN A 197 -12.64 16.41 -6.80
CA ASN A 197 -13.17 17.15 -5.67
C ASN A 197 -12.37 16.99 -4.39
N SER A 198 -11.95 15.77 -4.06
CA SER A 198 -11.12 15.48 -2.87
C SER A 198 -10.72 14.01 -2.83
N ASN A 199 -9.72 13.65 -2.03
CA ASN A 199 -9.44 12.26 -1.67
C ASN A 199 -9.34 12.12 -0.16
N LEU A 200 -9.61 10.91 0.36
CA LEU A 200 -9.54 10.60 1.78
C LEU A 200 -8.10 10.43 2.31
N GLY A 201 -7.09 10.76 1.50
CA GLY A 201 -5.68 10.72 1.85
C GLY A 201 -5.01 9.35 1.70
N PRO A 202 -3.69 9.30 1.95
CA PRO A 202 -2.92 8.06 1.91
C PRO A 202 -3.25 7.15 3.10
N GLY A 203 -2.85 5.89 2.96
CA GLY A 203 -2.77 4.96 4.09
C GLY A 203 -1.55 5.25 4.97
N ASN A 204 -1.54 4.67 6.17
CA ASN A 204 -0.40 4.79 7.06
C ASN A 204 0.70 3.78 6.68
N PRO A 205 1.99 4.09 6.89
CA PRO A 205 3.04 3.09 6.86
C PRO A 205 2.77 1.95 7.85
N GLY A 206 3.33 0.78 7.55
CA GLY A 206 3.33 -0.36 8.48
C GLY A 206 4.24 -0.13 9.68
N THR A 207 4.26 -1.09 10.61
CA THR A 207 5.14 -1.05 11.78
C THR A 207 6.47 -1.75 11.52
N ALA A 208 7.50 -1.36 12.27
CA ALA A 208 8.79 -2.03 12.25
C ALA A 208 8.71 -3.47 12.80
N GLY A 209 9.59 -4.31 12.29
CA GLY A 209 9.90 -5.60 12.89
C GLY A 209 10.86 -5.44 14.06
N ASN A 210 10.98 -6.48 14.86
CA ASN A 210 11.98 -6.56 15.92
C ASN A 210 13.30 -7.12 15.35
N PRO A 211 14.47 -6.75 15.89
CA PRO A 211 15.69 -7.50 15.66
C PRO A 211 15.54 -8.97 16.07
N GLY A 212 16.28 -9.86 15.42
CA GLY A 212 16.37 -11.25 15.83
C GLY A 212 17.25 -11.43 17.07
N THR A 213 17.61 -12.67 17.40
CA THR A 213 18.60 -12.96 18.45
C THR A 213 20.03 -13.01 17.89
N ALA A 214 21.02 -12.81 18.77
CA ALA A 214 22.43 -12.98 18.41
C ALA A 214 22.81 -14.46 18.33
N SER A 215 23.77 -14.79 17.46
CA SER A 215 24.39 -16.11 17.42
C SER A 215 25.33 -16.33 18.61
N SER A 216 25.68 -17.59 18.88
CA SER A 216 26.75 -17.96 19.81
C SER A 216 27.88 -18.62 19.03
N ILE A 217 29.11 -18.17 19.20
CA ILE A 217 30.28 -18.78 18.56
C ILE A 217 31.15 -19.39 19.66
N ILE A 218 31.31 -20.71 19.61
CA ILE A 218 32.08 -21.47 20.58
C ILE A 218 33.34 -21.96 19.90
N ILE A 219 34.49 -21.46 20.33
CA ILE A 219 35.80 -21.81 19.78
C ILE A 219 36.50 -22.77 20.76
N ARG A 220 36.94 -23.93 20.28
CA ARG A 220 37.63 -24.95 21.09
C ARG A 220 38.77 -25.60 20.32
N PRO A 221 39.84 -26.04 20.98
CA PRO A 221 40.83 -26.90 20.34
C PRO A 221 40.19 -28.25 19.96
N GLU A 222 40.67 -28.87 18.89
CA GLU A 222 40.38 -30.27 18.58
C GLU A 222 40.99 -31.16 19.66
N SER A 223 40.17 -32.03 20.24
CA SER A 223 40.57 -33.06 21.20
C SER A 223 41.12 -34.28 20.48
#